data_AF-A0A7S0HAN6-F1
#
_entry.id   AF-A0A7S0HAN6-F1
#
_cell.length_a   1.000
_cell.length_b   1.000
_cell.length_c   1.000
_cell.angle_alpha   90.00
_cell.angle_beta   90.00
_cell.angle_gamma   90.00
#
_symmetry.space_group_name_H-M   'P 1'
#
loop_
_entity.id
_entity.type
_entity.pdbx_description
1 polymer ?
#
loop_
_entity_poly.entity_id
_entity_poly.type
_entity_poly.pdbx_seq_one_letter_code
_entity_poly.pdbx_strand_id
1 'polypeptide(L)'
;ILDAVASLLNLKYKEYVERFPKFSGKVSLFCHSLGSLIAFDLLANQPEHEEKPEGQEDQEGQEQEELEEEDAWEWPKLDFKVDNLFAVGSPIAMFLTVRG
;
A
#
# COMPACT_ATOMS: atom_id res chain seq x y z
N ILE A 1 8.13 -7.06 10.25
CA ILE A 1 8.86 -6.70 9.00
C ILE A 1 8.02 -5.77 8.13
N LEU A 2 6.71 -6.05 7.98
CA LEU A 2 5.78 -5.19 7.26
C LEU A 2 5.77 -3.75 7.78
N ASP A 3 5.71 -3.55 9.11
CA ASP A 3 5.69 -2.20 9.70
C ASP A 3 6.94 -1.41 9.36
N ALA A 4 8.10 -2.06 9.46
CA ALA A 4 9.38 -1.44 9.12
C ALA A 4 9.44 -1.05 7.64
N VAL A 5 8.96 -1.93 6.75
CA VAL A 5 8.94 -1.68 5.30
C VAL A 5 7.96 -0.55 4.96
N ALA A 6 6.74 -0.57 5.51
CA ALA A 6 5.75 0.48 5.31
C ALA A 6 6.26 1.83 5.85
N SER A 7 6.82 1.85 7.06
CA SER A 7 7.38 3.07 7.67
C SER A 7 8.51 3.66 6.81
N LEU A 8 9.39 2.82 6.28
CA LEU A 8 10.49 3.27 5.41
C LEU A 8 9.97 3.77 4.06
N LEU A 9 8.96 3.12 3.47
CA LEU A 9 8.32 3.58 2.24
C LEU A 9 7.64 4.94 2.42
N ASN A 10 6.88 5.11 3.51
CA ASN A 10 6.21 6.37 3.85
C ASN A 10 7.21 7.48 4.11
N LEU A 11 8.27 7.21 4.88
CA LEU A 11 9.35 8.15 5.11
C LEU A 11 9.99 8.61 3.79
N LYS A 12 10.29 7.66 2.88
CA LYS A 12 10.91 8.00 1.60
C LYS A 12 9.97 8.77 0.68
N TYR A 13 8.69 8.43 0.67
CA TYR A 13 7.69 9.19 -0.07
C TYR A 13 7.57 10.62 0.47
N LYS A 14 7.50 10.78 1.79
CA LYS A 14 7.45 12.08 2.46
C LYS A 14 8.65 12.96 2.11
N GLU A 15 9.87 12.42 2.23
CA GLU A 15 11.10 13.12 1.84
C GLU A 15 11.06 13.56 0.36
N TYR A 16 10.51 12.72 -0.51
CA TYR A 16 10.39 13.03 -1.94
C TYR A 16 9.39 14.17 -2.20
N VAL A 17 8.18 14.14 -1.62
CA VAL A 17 7.18 15.20 -1.82
C VAL A 17 7.59 16.52 -1.15
N GLU A 18 8.31 16.47 -0.02
CA GLU A 18 8.92 17.67 0.58
C GLU A 18 9.93 18.32 -0.38
N ARG A 19 10.69 17.50 -1.12
CA ARG A 19 11.66 18.00 -2.11
C ARG A 19 10.99 18.47 -3.40
N PHE A 20 9.89 17.85 -3.80
CA PHE A 20 9.16 18.14 -5.04
C PHE A 20 7.66 18.42 -4.75
N PRO A 21 7.30 19.60 -4.23
CA PRO A 21 5.93 19.90 -3.78
C PRO A 21 4.84 19.88 -4.87
N LYS A 22 5.24 19.88 -6.16
CA LYS A 22 4.33 19.78 -7.31
C LYS A 22 4.22 18.37 -7.87
N PHE A 23 4.78 17.38 -7.17
CA PHE A 23 4.67 16.00 -7.59
C PHE A 23 3.22 15.51 -7.44
N SER A 24 2.61 15.20 -8.58
CA SER A 24 1.31 14.51 -8.69
C SER A 24 1.43 13.26 -9.58
N GLY A 25 2.65 12.72 -9.65
CA GLY A 25 2.96 11.58 -10.50
C GLY A 25 2.57 10.25 -9.87
N LYS A 26 2.60 9.21 -10.71
CA LYS A 26 2.36 7.82 -10.31
C LYS A 26 3.55 7.26 -9.52
N VAL A 27 3.26 6.38 -8.56
CA VAL A 27 4.28 5.67 -7.78
C VAL A 27 4.19 4.19 -8.10
N SER A 28 5.32 3.58 -8.47
CA SER A 28 5.37 2.15 -8.77
C SER A 28 6.50 1.49 -7.99
N LEU A 29 6.22 0.32 -7.43
CA LEU A 29 7.19 -0.45 -6.67
C LEU A 29 7.90 -1.45 -7.58
N PHE A 30 9.22 -1.47 -7.49
CA PHE A 30 10.06 -2.49 -8.10
C PHE A 30 10.65 -3.35 -6.99
N CYS A 31 10.35 -4.64 -7.02
CA CYS A 31 10.72 -5.58 -5.97
C CYS A 31 11.42 -6.80 -6.56
N HIS A 32 12.48 -7.25 -5.88
CA HIS A 32 13.27 -8.40 -6.29
C HIS A 32 13.20 -9.50 -5.23
N SER A 33 13.08 -10.75 -5.65
CA SER A 33 13.10 -11.92 -4.76
C SER A 33 12.04 -11.80 -3.65
N LEU A 34 12.42 -11.96 -2.38
CA LEU A 34 11.58 -11.85 -1.19
C LEU A 34 10.88 -10.49 -1.07
N GLY A 35 11.51 -9.41 -1.52
CA GLY A 35 10.91 -8.06 -1.44
C GLY A 35 9.57 -7.98 -2.16
N SER A 36 9.34 -8.83 -3.18
CA SER A 36 8.09 -8.83 -3.92
C SER A 36 6.94 -9.48 -3.15
N LEU A 37 7.23 -10.50 -2.33
CA LEU A 37 6.22 -11.10 -1.45
C LEU A 37 5.81 -10.13 -0.36
N ILE A 38 6.79 -9.47 0.25
CA ILE A 38 6.55 -8.45 1.28
C ILE A 38 5.70 -7.32 0.71
N ALA A 39 6.05 -6.79 -0.46
CA ALA A 39 5.29 -5.73 -1.10
C ALA A 39 3.89 -6.21 -1.53
N PHE A 40 3.76 -7.45 -2.01
CA PHE A 40 2.46 -8.02 -2.36
C PHE A 40 1.55 -8.14 -1.13
N ASP A 41 2.03 -8.71 -0.03
CA ASP A 41 1.26 -8.86 1.21
C ASP A 41 0.86 -7.49 1.77
N LEU A 42 1.77 -6.52 1.72
CA LEU A 42 1.49 -5.15 2.16
C LEU A 42 0.40 -4.50 1.31
N LEU A 43 0.45 -4.65 -0.02
CA LEU A 43 -0.51 -4.05 -0.95
C LEU A 43 -1.87 -4.77 -0.93
N ALA A 44 -1.89 -6.09 -0.79
CA ALA A 44 -3.12 -6.89 -0.77
C ALA A 44 -4.02 -6.60 0.45
N ASN A 45 -3.46 -5.98 1.49
CA ASN A 45 -4.18 -5.60 2.71
C ASN A 45 -4.27 -4.06 2.90
N GLN A 46 -3.97 -3.28 1.85
CA GLN A 46 -4.34 -1.86 1.84
C GLN A 46 -5.86 -1.74 1.68
N PRO A 47 -6.49 -0.76 2.34
CA PRO A 47 -7.91 -0.47 2.08
C PRO A 47 -8.06 -0.09 0.61
N GLU A 48 -9.19 -0.45 0.00
CA GLU A 48 -9.49 0.02 -1.35
C GLU A 48 -9.45 1.54 -1.33
N HIS A 49 -8.45 2.11 -2.02
CA HIS A 49 -8.36 3.55 -2.13
C HIS A 49 -9.48 3.99 -3.06
N GLU A 50 -10.60 4.41 -2.48
CA GLU A 50 -11.65 5.09 -3.22
C GLU A 50 -10.99 6.23 -4.00
N GLU A 51 -10.99 6.14 -5.32
CA GLU A 51 -10.61 7.27 -6.16
C GLU A 51 -11.69 8.32 -5.96
N LYS A 52 -11.50 9.25 -5.01
CA LYS A 52 -12.34 10.43 -4.95
C LYS A 52 -12.19 11.14 -6.30
N PRO A 53 -13.26 11.28 -7.10
CA PRO A 53 -13.18 12.02 -8.35
C PRO A 53 -12.71 13.45 -8.01
N GLU A 54 -11.66 13.91 -8.69
CA GLU A 54 -11.13 15.26 -8.55
C GLU A 54 -12.25 16.27 -8.86
N GLY A 55 -12.88 16.84 -7.82
CA GLY A 55 -13.86 17.91 -7.98
C GLY A 55 -15.04 18.03 -7.02
N GLN A 56 -15.05 17.43 -5.82
CA GLN A 56 -16.10 17.73 -4.83
C GLN A 56 -15.54 18.00 -3.43
N GLU A 57 -15.87 19.20 -2.95
CA GLU A 57 -15.67 19.71 -1.60
C GLU A 57 -16.39 18.83 -0.56
N ASP A 58 -15.73 18.69 0.59
CA ASP A 58 -16.14 18.13 1.87
C ASP A 58 -17.61 17.71 2.03
N GLN A 59 -17.84 16.39 2.16
CA GLN A 59 -18.93 15.86 2.99
C GLN A 59 -18.43 14.72 3.85
N GLU A 60 -18.63 14.90 5.16
CA GLU A 60 -18.39 13.98 6.26
C GLU A 60 -19.33 12.76 6.18
N GLY A 61 -18.80 11.62 6.63
CA GLY A 61 -19.59 10.56 7.26
C GLY A 61 -20.03 9.42 6.36
N GLN A 62 -19.34 8.27 6.48
CA GLN A 62 -20.01 6.99 6.69
C GLN A 62 -19.18 6.19 7.71
N GLU A 63 -19.72 6.14 8.93
CA GLU A 63 -19.29 5.25 10.00
C GLU A 63 -19.51 3.81 9.52
N GLN A 64 -18.43 3.06 9.33
CA GLN A 64 -18.53 1.61 9.27
C GLN A 64 -18.53 1.10 10.71
N GLU A 65 -19.59 0.36 11.05
CA GLU A 65 -19.74 -0.38 12.30
C GLU A 65 -18.61 -1.42 12.36
N GLU A 66 -17.49 -1.06 13.01
CA GLU A 66 -16.42 -1.98 13.35
C GLU A 66 -16.91 -2.85 14.51
N LEU A 67 -17.22 -4.11 14.21
CA LEU A 67 -17.25 -5.15 15.24
C LEU A 67 -15.83 -5.24 15.79
N GLU A 68 -15.61 -4.77 17.01
CA GLU A 68 -14.34 -4.84 17.73
C GLU A 68 -13.95 -6.31 17.97
N GLU A 69 -13.33 -6.95 16.98
CA GLU A 69 -12.50 -8.13 17.20
C GLU A 69 -11.18 -7.63 17.84
N GLU A 70 -11.15 -7.57 19.18
CA GLU A 70 -10.04 -7.06 20.00
C GLU A 70 -8.68 -7.78 19.81
N ASP A 71 -8.58 -8.74 18.88
CA ASP A 71 -7.37 -9.51 18.56
C ASP A 71 -6.95 -9.42 17.07
N ALA A 72 -7.54 -8.52 16.28
CA ALA A 72 -7.18 -8.37 14.86
C ALA A 72 -5.83 -7.67 14.69
N TRP A 73 -4.90 -8.30 13.96
CA TRP A 73 -3.63 -7.67 13.58
C TRP A 73 -3.87 -6.50 12.61
N GLU A 74 -3.46 -5.29 13.00
CA GLU A 74 -3.53 -4.11 12.12
C GLU A 74 -2.45 -4.15 11.04
N TRP A 75 -2.87 -4.07 9.78
CA TRP A 75 -1.94 -3.98 8.65
C TRP A 75 -1.40 -2.56 8.49
N PRO A 76 -0.07 -2.37 8.37
CA PRO A 76 0.49 -1.04 8.22
C PRO A 76 0.09 -0.42 6.88
N LYS A 77 -0.21 0.88 6.90
CA LYS A 77 -0.76 1.63 5.76
C LYS A 77 0.30 2.43 5.03
N LEU A 78 0.14 2.56 3.71
CA LEU A 78 0.96 3.43 2.89
C LEU A 78 0.30 4.82 2.76
N ASP A 79 1.10 5.88 2.89
CA ASP A 79 0.62 7.27 2.79
C ASP A 79 0.41 7.73 1.33
N PHE A 80 0.55 6.81 0.38
CA PHE A 80 0.48 7.05 -1.05
C PHE A 80 -0.05 5.83 -1.79
N LYS A 81 -0.70 6.10 -2.92
CA LYS A 81 -1.18 5.04 -3.82
C LYS A 81 -0.02 4.45 -4.62
N VAL A 82 0.00 3.12 -4.72
CA VAL A 82 0.90 2.39 -5.62
C VAL A 82 0.14 1.98 -6.87
N ASP A 83 0.58 2.46 -8.03
CA ASP A 83 -0.03 2.18 -9.32
C ASP A 83 0.36 0.82 -9.91
N ASN A 84 1.62 0.41 -9.70
CA ASN A 84 2.14 -0.85 -10.25
C ASN A 84 3.11 -1.51 -9.28
N LEU A 85 3.10 -2.85 -9.25
CA LEU A 85 4.12 -3.68 -8.60
C LEU A 85 4.84 -4.52 -9.65
N PHE A 86 6.15 -4.31 -9.80
CA PHE A 86 7.03 -5.11 -10.66
C PHE A 86 7.80 -6.11 -9.80
N ALA A 87 7.39 -7.38 -9.84
CA ALA A 87 8.05 -8.48 -9.15
C ALA A 87 9.07 -9.17 -10.07
N VAL A 88 10.35 -9.16 -9.69
CA VAL A 88 11.45 -9.71 -10.50
C VAL A 88 12.16 -10.83 -9.77
N GLY A 89 12.36 -11.97 -10.43
CA GLY A 89 12.99 -13.15 -9.83
C GLY A 89 12.26 -13.65 -8.58
N SER A 90 10.96 -13.36 -8.49
CA SER A 90 10.18 -13.60 -7.29
C SER A 90 9.61 -15.02 -7.26
N PRO A 91 9.65 -15.72 -6.11
CA PRO A 91 8.95 -16.97 -5.93
C PRO A 91 7.43 -16.80 -5.80
N ILE A 92 6.89 -15.57 -5.88
CA ILE A 92 5.45 -15.31 -5.72
C ILE A 92 4.58 -16.13 -6.68
N ALA A 93 5.01 -16.31 -7.93
CA ALA A 93 4.28 -17.13 -8.89
C ALA A 93 4.17 -18.59 -8.42
N MET A 94 5.21 -19.14 -7.78
CA MET A 94 5.19 -20.47 -7.20
C MET A 94 4.17 -20.54 -6.04
N PHE A 95 4.20 -19.58 -5.13
CA PHE A 95 3.29 -19.55 -3.98
C PHE A 95 1.82 -19.34 -4.38
N LEU A 96 1.55 -18.51 -5.40
CA LEU A 96 0.19 -18.32 -5.93
C LEU A 96 -0.32 -19.58 -6.65
N THR A 97 0.55 -20.32 -7.34
CA THR A 97 0.15 -21.54 -8.08
C THR A 97 -0.16 -22.72 -7.14
N VAL A 98 0.49 -22.79 -5.97
CA VAL A 98 0.28 -23.86 -4.99
C VAL A 98 -0.97 -23.63 -4.12
N ARG A 99 -1.55 -22.43 -4.15
CA ARG A 99 -2.73 -22.06 -3.34
C ARG A 99 -4.07 -22.49 -3.96
N GLY A 100 -4.07 -23.57 -4.75
CA GLY A 100 -5.24 -24.17 -5.40
C GLY A 100 -5.91 -25.26 -4.57
#